data_AF-A0A4D6WNM4-F1
#
_entry.id   AF-A0A4D6WNM4-F1
#
_cell.length_a   1.000
_cell.length_b   1.000
_cell.length_c   1.000
_cell.angle_alpha   90.00
_cell.angle_beta   90.00
_cell.angle_gamma   90.00
#
_symmetry.space_group_name_H-M   'P 1'
#
loop_
_entity.id
_entity.type
_entity.pdbx_description
1 polymer ?
#
loop_
_entity_poly.entity_id
_entity_poly.type
_entity_poly.pdbx_seq_one_letter_code
_entity_poly.pdbx_strand_id
1 'polypeptide(L)'
;MQTTINTSQVKIKETLLTPRFYTTDFAEMAKLDISLNIQEFEAVLQEFRADYNKQHFIRDEEFEQSWETLDKRTKALFIEFLERSCTAEFSGFLLYKELSRRLETTNPIVAECFLLMSRDEARHAGFLNKAIGDFNLSLDLGFLTKSRKYTFFSPKFIFYATYLSEKIGYWRYITIYRHLEKHPEHRVYPIFKFFENWCQDENRHGDFFAALLKSQPQFINNKQSKLWCRFFLLSVFATMYLNDFQRSDFYKIIGLDSRQYDMQVIRKTNESASRIFPVALNIDKPEFFQYLDICASENRLLIEINKLYKNKLIKSIKKIPIYIKITQYLIKLYLIPPIESSNLINTVK
;
A
#
# COMPACT_ATOMS: atom_id res chain seq x y z
N MET A 1 -6.59 -18.80 25.97
CA MET A 1 -7.14 -17.43 26.14
C MET A 1 -6.32 -16.52 25.23
N GLN A 2 -6.92 -15.97 24.18
CA GLN A 2 -6.25 -14.97 23.34
C GLN A 2 -6.05 -13.71 24.17
N THR A 3 -4.82 -13.17 24.18
CA THR A 3 -4.57 -11.87 24.80
C THR A 3 -4.89 -10.83 23.75
N THR A 4 -6.00 -10.10 23.90
CA THR A 4 -6.23 -8.91 23.09
C THR A 4 -5.04 -7.99 23.30
N ILE A 5 -4.37 -7.58 22.22
CA ILE A 5 -3.31 -6.59 22.35
C ILE A 5 -3.99 -5.28 22.76
N ASN A 6 -4.01 -5.04 24.06
CA ASN A 6 -4.35 -3.76 24.62
C ASN A 6 -3.21 -2.82 24.22
N THR A 7 -3.37 -2.15 23.08
CA THR A 7 -2.46 -1.11 22.57
C THR A 7 -2.32 0.08 23.53
N SER A 8 -2.99 0.04 24.69
CA SER A 8 -2.83 0.96 25.81
C SER A 8 -1.42 0.95 26.42
N GLN A 9 -0.62 -0.12 26.28
CA GLN A 9 0.77 -0.14 26.79
C GLN A 9 1.86 0.09 25.73
N VAL A 10 1.56 -0.07 24.44
CA VAL A 10 2.49 0.26 23.35
C VAL A 10 1.87 1.38 22.52
N LYS A 11 2.16 2.63 22.88
CA LYS A 11 1.95 3.77 21.99
C LYS A 11 2.76 3.50 20.71
N ILE A 12 2.14 2.93 19.68
CA ILE A 12 2.76 2.81 18.35
C ILE A 12 3.06 4.24 17.93
N LYS A 13 4.34 4.60 17.95
CA LYS A 13 4.79 5.95 17.64
C LYS A 13 4.53 6.18 16.16
N GLU A 14 3.53 6.98 15.85
CA GLU A 14 3.20 7.33 14.47
C GLU A 14 4.40 8.00 13.80
N THR A 15 4.78 7.44 12.65
CA THR A 15 5.79 8.00 11.75
C THR A 15 5.13 8.36 10.41
N LEU A 16 5.90 8.95 9.50
CA LEU A 16 5.43 9.14 8.12
C LEU A 16 5.09 7.80 7.43
N LEU A 17 5.75 6.70 7.83
CA LEU A 17 5.65 5.38 7.18
C LEU A 17 4.71 4.40 7.93
N THR A 18 3.99 4.89 8.92
CA THR A 18 2.97 4.10 9.64
C THR A 18 1.65 4.23 8.89
N PRO A 19 0.87 3.14 8.69
CA PRO A 19 -0.48 3.24 8.14
C PRO A 19 -1.32 4.26 8.92
N ARG A 20 -2.06 5.09 8.19
CA ARG A 20 -2.92 6.15 8.74
C ARG A 20 -4.36 5.89 8.35
N PHE A 21 -5.29 6.39 9.14
CA PHE A 21 -6.69 6.43 8.76
C PHE A 21 -6.99 7.71 8.01
N TYR A 22 -7.78 7.62 6.96
CA TYR A 22 -8.01 8.71 6.02
C TYR A 22 -9.48 9.14 6.02
N THR A 23 -9.69 10.43 5.76
CA THR A 23 -10.99 11.02 5.46
C THR A 23 -10.83 12.02 4.32
N THR A 24 -11.94 12.43 3.69
CA THR A 24 -11.90 13.28 2.50
C THR A 24 -13.08 14.25 2.44
N ASP A 25 -13.10 15.08 1.41
CA ASP A 25 -14.24 15.91 1.07
C ASP A 25 -15.29 15.08 0.34
N PHE A 26 -16.26 14.57 1.10
CA PHE A 26 -17.36 13.77 0.56
C PHE A 26 -18.28 14.57 -0.37
N ALA A 27 -18.37 15.89 -0.19
CA ALA A 27 -19.20 16.74 -1.05
C ALA A 27 -18.55 16.94 -2.41
N GLU A 28 -17.22 17.02 -2.47
CA GLU A 28 -16.47 17.01 -3.74
C GLU A 28 -16.53 15.62 -4.40
N MET A 29 -16.38 14.52 -3.64
CA MET A 29 -16.57 13.16 -4.17
C MET A 29 -17.98 12.95 -4.76
N ALA A 30 -19.01 13.54 -4.15
CA ALA A 30 -20.40 13.44 -4.62
C ALA A 30 -20.65 14.15 -5.96
N LYS A 31 -19.74 15.03 -6.40
CA LYS A 31 -19.84 15.77 -7.66
C LYS A 31 -19.12 15.07 -8.82
N LEU A 32 -18.58 13.86 -8.60
CA LEU A 32 -17.93 13.09 -9.65
C LEU A 32 -18.92 12.77 -10.77
N ASP A 33 -18.57 13.18 -11.99
CA ASP A 33 -19.29 12.82 -13.21
C ASP A 33 -18.59 11.65 -13.90
N ILE A 34 -19.25 10.50 -13.94
CA ILE A 34 -18.73 9.27 -14.57
C ILE A 34 -19.24 9.07 -16.01
N SER A 35 -20.05 9.99 -16.55
CA SER A 35 -20.71 9.85 -17.85
C SER A 35 -19.74 9.57 -19.00
N LEU A 36 -18.55 10.17 -18.95
CA LEU A 36 -17.48 9.99 -19.95
C LEU A 36 -16.95 8.54 -20.04
N ASN A 37 -17.18 7.71 -19.02
CA ASN A 37 -16.63 6.35 -18.97
C ASN A 37 -17.60 5.33 -18.36
N ILE A 38 -18.90 5.56 -18.47
CA ILE A 38 -19.95 4.79 -17.79
C ILE A 38 -19.86 3.28 -18.05
N GLN A 39 -19.55 2.89 -19.29
CA GLN A 39 -19.46 1.48 -19.69
C GLN A 39 -18.34 0.73 -18.95
N GLU A 40 -17.18 1.37 -18.74
CA GLU A 40 -16.07 0.77 -17.98
C GLU A 40 -16.45 0.62 -16.50
N PHE A 41 -17.16 1.61 -15.93
CA PHE A 41 -17.69 1.51 -14.56
C PHE A 41 -18.70 0.38 -14.39
N GLU A 42 -19.63 0.22 -15.34
CA GLU A 42 -20.61 -0.88 -15.32
C GLU A 42 -19.93 -2.24 -15.42
N ALA A 43 -18.91 -2.38 -16.27
CA ALA A 43 -18.13 -3.60 -16.39
C ALA A 43 -17.37 -3.93 -15.09
N VAL A 44 -16.68 -2.95 -14.50
CA VAL A 44 -16.00 -3.09 -13.21
C VAL A 44 -16.99 -3.47 -12.10
N LEU A 45 -18.18 -2.84 -12.07
CA LEU A 45 -19.20 -3.15 -11.09
C LEU A 45 -19.73 -4.59 -11.23
N GLN A 46 -19.92 -5.06 -12.47
CA GLN A 46 -20.27 -6.46 -12.72
C GLN A 46 -19.20 -7.42 -12.21
N GLU A 47 -17.93 -7.09 -12.42
CA GLU A 47 -16.81 -7.89 -11.92
C GLU A 47 -16.79 -7.94 -10.39
N PHE A 48 -16.98 -6.82 -9.70
CA PHE A 48 -17.07 -6.76 -8.24
C PHE A 48 -18.25 -7.56 -7.68
N ARG A 49 -19.40 -7.54 -8.37
CA ARG A 49 -20.59 -8.32 -7.99
C ARG A 49 -20.37 -9.83 -8.15
N ALA A 50 -19.58 -10.24 -9.15
CA ALA A 50 -19.27 -11.66 -9.36
C ALA A 50 -18.49 -12.29 -8.20
N ASP A 51 -17.67 -11.51 -7.49
CA ASP A 51 -16.96 -11.93 -6.27
C ASP A 51 -16.21 -13.26 -6.43
N TYR A 52 -15.35 -13.35 -7.45
CA TYR A 52 -14.62 -14.59 -7.78
C TYR A 52 -13.81 -15.17 -6.60
N ASN A 53 -13.44 -14.32 -5.63
CA ASN A 53 -12.66 -14.69 -4.46
C ASN A 53 -13.50 -15.03 -3.21
N LYS A 54 -14.83 -15.10 -3.31
CA LYS A 54 -15.74 -15.31 -2.17
C LYS A 54 -15.36 -16.49 -1.27
N GLN A 55 -14.98 -17.61 -1.88
CA GLN A 55 -14.62 -18.85 -1.18
C GLN A 55 -13.11 -19.00 -0.94
N HIS A 56 -12.29 -18.06 -1.42
CA HIS A 56 -10.85 -18.22 -1.38
C HIS A 56 -10.26 -17.97 0.02
N PHE A 57 -10.85 -17.08 0.80
CA PHE A 57 -10.32 -16.70 2.13
C PHE A 57 -10.82 -17.62 3.25
N ILE A 58 -10.76 -18.93 3.00
CA ILE A 58 -11.11 -19.99 3.94
C ILE A 58 -9.80 -20.70 4.31
N ARG A 59 -9.50 -20.77 5.61
CA ARG A 59 -8.31 -21.47 6.12
C ARG A 59 -8.49 -22.98 5.92
N ASP A 60 -7.42 -23.64 5.49
CA ASP A 60 -7.33 -25.11 5.41
C ASP A 60 -6.57 -25.69 6.60
N GLU A 61 -6.35 -27.00 6.58
CA GLU A 61 -5.63 -27.77 7.60
C GLU A 61 -4.17 -27.33 7.79
N GLU A 62 -3.54 -26.65 6.81
CA GLU A 62 -2.16 -26.15 6.98
C GLU A 62 -2.07 -25.05 8.04
N PHE A 63 -3.18 -24.41 8.37
CA PHE A 63 -3.24 -23.44 9.45
C PHE A 63 -3.38 -24.06 10.84
N GLU A 64 -3.70 -25.35 10.95
CA GLU A 64 -3.93 -26.08 12.21
C GLU A 64 -2.62 -26.66 12.78
N GLN A 65 -1.52 -25.91 12.63
CA GLN A 65 -0.19 -26.30 13.07
C GLN A 65 0.23 -25.53 14.33
N SER A 66 1.20 -26.06 15.08
CA SER A 66 1.80 -25.32 16.19
C SER A 66 2.83 -24.31 15.69
N TRP A 67 2.63 -23.04 16.05
CA TRP A 67 3.53 -21.94 15.73
C TRP A 67 4.54 -21.62 16.86
N GLU A 68 4.67 -22.53 17.83
CA GLU A 68 5.62 -22.40 18.94
C GLU A 68 7.07 -22.70 18.53
N THR A 69 7.25 -23.45 17.45
CA THR A 69 8.56 -23.85 16.92
C THR A 69 9.26 -22.73 16.14
N LEU A 70 8.52 -21.69 15.73
CA LEU A 70 9.11 -20.50 15.13
C LEU A 70 9.99 -19.77 16.14
N ASP A 71 11.22 -19.46 15.76
CA ASP A 71 12.13 -18.74 16.63
C ASP A 71 11.57 -17.35 16.99
N LYS A 72 11.96 -16.85 18.16
CA LYS A 72 11.42 -15.61 18.73
C LYS A 72 11.56 -14.40 17.80
N ARG A 73 12.65 -14.31 17.03
CA ARG A 73 12.91 -13.19 16.13
C ARG A 73 12.01 -13.27 14.91
N THR A 74 11.92 -14.44 14.28
CA THR A 74 11.03 -14.67 13.14
C THR A 74 9.58 -14.43 13.50
N LYS A 75 9.12 -14.97 14.63
CA LYS A 75 7.78 -14.75 15.15
C LYS A 75 7.48 -13.25 15.35
N ALA A 76 8.39 -12.50 15.96
CA ALA A 76 8.20 -11.06 16.19
C ALA A 76 8.10 -10.26 14.88
N LEU A 77 8.98 -10.55 13.91
CA LEU A 77 8.97 -9.88 12.60
C LEU A 77 7.71 -10.22 11.79
N PHE A 78 7.25 -11.47 11.86
CA PHE A 78 6.03 -11.89 11.17
C PHE A 78 4.77 -11.30 11.81
N ILE A 79 4.70 -11.21 13.14
CA ILE A 79 3.61 -10.50 13.83
C ILE A 79 3.60 -9.02 13.44
N GLU A 80 4.76 -8.33 13.38
CA GLU A 80 4.82 -6.94 12.91
C GLU A 80 4.28 -6.82 11.48
N PHE A 81 4.64 -7.75 10.59
CA PHE A 81 4.11 -7.80 9.22
C PHE A 81 2.58 -7.92 9.22
N LEU A 82 2.02 -8.89 9.93
CA LEU A 82 0.58 -9.11 10.00
C LEU A 82 -0.17 -7.91 10.58
N GLU A 83 0.32 -7.32 11.67
CA GLU A 83 -0.32 -6.17 12.31
C GLU A 83 -0.37 -4.95 11.38
N ARG A 84 0.73 -4.69 10.68
CA ARG A 84 0.84 -3.55 9.75
C ARG A 84 -0.06 -3.75 8.54
N SER A 85 -0.03 -4.93 7.93
CA SER A 85 -0.91 -5.26 6.81
C SER A 85 -2.36 -5.16 7.24
N CYS A 86 -2.74 -5.77 8.37
CA CYS A 86 -4.12 -5.72 8.87
C CYS A 86 -4.61 -4.28 9.11
N THR A 87 -3.73 -3.42 9.64
CA THR A 87 -4.06 -2.01 9.86
C THR A 87 -4.22 -1.23 8.55
N ALA A 88 -3.45 -1.58 7.51
CA ALA A 88 -3.55 -0.96 6.19
C ALA A 88 -4.88 -1.30 5.51
N GLU A 89 -5.22 -2.59 5.39
CA GLU A 89 -6.49 -3.03 4.76
C GLU A 89 -7.70 -2.49 5.53
N PHE A 90 -7.63 -2.53 6.87
CA PHE A 90 -8.70 -1.98 7.69
C PHE A 90 -8.87 -0.46 7.52
N SER A 91 -7.79 0.26 7.22
CA SER A 91 -7.88 1.69 6.89
C SER A 91 -8.59 1.92 5.55
N GLY A 92 -8.27 1.12 4.52
CA GLY A 92 -8.95 1.16 3.22
C GLY A 92 -10.44 0.91 3.37
N PHE A 93 -10.79 -0.18 4.07
CA PHE A 93 -12.17 -0.52 4.44
C PHE A 93 -12.95 0.66 5.02
N LEU A 94 -12.42 1.35 6.03
CA LEU A 94 -13.13 2.46 6.69
C LEU A 94 -13.42 3.61 5.73
N LEU A 95 -12.45 3.99 4.88
CA LEU A 95 -12.63 5.06 3.91
C LEU A 95 -13.67 4.66 2.85
N TYR A 96 -13.54 3.46 2.27
CA TYR A 96 -14.44 2.98 1.22
C TYR A 96 -15.87 2.80 1.73
N LYS A 97 -16.04 2.30 2.96
CA LYS A 97 -17.36 2.14 3.57
C LYS A 97 -18.07 3.48 3.82
N GLU A 98 -17.33 4.50 4.22
CA GLU A 98 -17.92 5.83 4.39
C GLU A 98 -18.21 6.49 3.04
N LEU A 99 -17.34 6.32 2.02
CA LEU A 99 -17.59 6.79 0.66
C LEU A 99 -18.84 6.14 0.07
N SER A 100 -19.02 4.83 0.22
CA SER A 100 -20.20 4.13 -0.29
C SER A 100 -21.49 4.72 0.28
N ARG A 101 -21.51 4.98 1.58
CA ARG A 101 -22.68 5.53 2.27
C ARG A 101 -22.97 6.99 1.87
N ARG A 102 -21.93 7.79 1.63
CA ARG A 102 -22.06 9.21 1.30
C ARG A 102 -22.48 9.45 -0.14
N LEU A 103 -22.13 8.52 -1.04
CA LEU A 103 -22.36 8.64 -2.48
C LEU A 103 -23.63 7.92 -2.94
N GLU A 104 -24.29 7.14 -2.08
CA GLU A 104 -25.42 6.26 -2.42
C GLU A 104 -26.52 6.96 -3.25
N THR A 105 -26.86 8.20 -2.90
CA THR A 105 -27.92 8.96 -3.59
C THR A 105 -27.43 9.78 -4.77
N THR A 106 -26.17 10.22 -4.76
CA THR A 106 -25.62 11.16 -5.76
C THR A 106 -24.88 10.46 -6.90
N ASN A 107 -24.20 9.35 -6.60
CA ASN A 107 -23.48 8.55 -7.58
C ASN A 107 -23.58 7.05 -7.20
N PRO A 108 -24.74 6.41 -7.48
CA PRO A 108 -25.04 5.06 -6.98
C PRO A 108 -24.09 3.97 -7.50
N ILE A 109 -23.59 4.08 -8.74
CA ILE A 109 -22.63 3.12 -9.30
C ILE A 109 -21.30 3.21 -8.56
N VAL A 110 -20.75 4.42 -8.38
CA VAL A 110 -19.51 4.62 -7.63
C VAL A 110 -19.68 4.21 -6.17
N ALA A 111 -20.83 4.51 -5.56
CA ALA A 111 -21.17 4.10 -4.22
C ALA A 111 -21.14 2.58 -4.06
N GLU A 112 -21.74 1.85 -5.00
CA GLU A 112 -21.74 0.39 -4.98
C GLU A 112 -20.35 -0.21 -5.22
N CYS A 113 -19.56 0.36 -6.13
CA CYS A 113 -18.16 -0.03 -6.29
C CYS A 113 -17.38 0.10 -4.96
N PHE A 114 -17.49 1.24 -4.27
CA PHE A 114 -16.86 1.42 -2.96
C PHE A 114 -17.41 0.46 -1.90
N LEU A 115 -18.70 0.12 -1.95
CA LEU A 115 -19.28 -0.87 -1.04
C LEU A 115 -18.62 -2.24 -1.24
N LEU A 116 -18.48 -2.69 -2.48
CA LEU A 116 -17.90 -3.99 -2.81
C LEU A 116 -16.40 -4.03 -2.58
N MET A 117 -15.67 -2.93 -2.85
CA MET A 117 -14.28 -2.80 -2.41
C MET A 117 -14.17 -2.88 -0.88
N SER A 118 -15.04 -2.19 -0.14
CA SER A 118 -15.03 -2.26 1.33
C SER A 118 -15.30 -3.69 1.85
N ARG A 119 -16.08 -4.51 1.13
CA ARG A 119 -16.26 -5.93 1.45
C ARG A 119 -14.93 -6.69 1.32
N ASP A 120 -14.19 -6.47 0.25
CA ASP A 120 -12.92 -7.14 0.00
C ASP A 120 -11.87 -6.74 1.05
N GLU A 121 -11.73 -5.45 1.33
CA GLU A 121 -10.82 -4.93 2.37
C GLU A 121 -11.15 -5.45 3.78
N ALA A 122 -12.45 -5.55 4.11
CA ALA A 122 -12.88 -6.14 5.36
C ALA A 122 -12.53 -7.63 5.45
N ARG A 123 -12.62 -8.35 4.33
CA ARG A 123 -12.25 -9.78 4.23
C ARG A 123 -10.74 -9.94 4.44
N HIS A 124 -9.95 -9.11 3.76
CA HIS A 124 -8.49 -9.03 3.87
C HIS A 124 -8.03 -8.75 5.30
N ALA A 125 -8.52 -7.66 5.91
CA ALA A 125 -8.22 -7.32 7.31
C ALA A 125 -8.66 -8.43 8.27
N GLY A 126 -9.84 -9.02 8.06
CA GLY A 126 -10.35 -10.13 8.85
C GLY A 126 -9.49 -11.38 8.76
N PHE A 127 -8.98 -11.71 7.57
CA PHE A 127 -8.10 -12.85 7.35
C PHE A 127 -6.75 -12.67 8.05
N LEU A 128 -6.16 -11.47 7.94
CA LEU A 128 -4.92 -11.12 8.66
C LEU A 128 -5.12 -11.15 10.18
N ASN A 129 -6.21 -10.61 10.70
CA ASN A 129 -6.48 -10.63 12.14
C ASN A 129 -6.68 -12.06 12.66
N LYS A 130 -7.30 -12.95 11.87
CA LYS A 130 -7.37 -14.38 12.20
C LYS A 130 -5.99 -15.03 12.25
N ALA A 131 -5.06 -14.67 11.35
CA ALA A 131 -3.69 -15.16 11.37
C ALA A 131 -2.90 -14.65 12.60
N ILE A 132 -3.13 -13.42 13.04
CA ILE A 132 -2.58 -12.89 14.31
C ILE A 132 -3.03 -13.75 15.51
N GLY A 133 -4.28 -14.24 15.46
CA GLY A 133 -4.88 -15.17 16.42
C GLY A 133 -4.04 -16.40 16.74
N ASP A 134 -3.33 -16.93 15.73
CA ASP A 134 -2.50 -18.13 15.85
C ASP A 134 -1.27 -17.91 16.76
N PHE A 135 -0.91 -16.65 16.99
CA PHE A 135 0.15 -16.25 17.91
C PHE A 135 -0.37 -15.84 19.29
N ASN A 136 -1.62 -16.17 19.61
CA ASN A 136 -2.34 -15.80 20.83
C ASN A 136 -2.55 -14.28 21.01
N LEU A 137 -2.61 -13.56 19.89
CA LEU A 137 -2.78 -12.11 19.82
C LEU A 137 -4.07 -11.78 19.03
N SER A 138 -4.59 -10.57 19.18
CA SER A 138 -5.69 -10.08 18.34
C SER A 138 -5.66 -8.56 18.30
N LEU A 139 -5.96 -7.99 17.14
CA LEU A 139 -6.16 -6.55 16.98
C LEU A 139 -7.62 -6.20 17.24
N ASP A 140 -7.84 -5.28 18.19
CA ASP A 140 -9.13 -4.65 18.39
C ASP A 140 -9.36 -3.56 17.35
N LEU A 141 -9.90 -3.96 16.20
CA LEU A 141 -10.19 -3.07 15.09
C LEU A 141 -11.21 -1.98 15.48
N GLY A 142 -12.16 -2.28 16.37
CA GLY A 142 -13.13 -1.30 16.87
C GLY A 142 -12.47 -0.21 17.73
N PHE A 143 -11.51 -0.58 18.57
CA PHE A 143 -10.69 0.36 19.31
C PHE A 143 -9.80 1.21 18.39
N LEU A 144 -9.20 0.61 17.35
CA LEU A 144 -8.39 1.36 16.37
C LEU A 144 -9.18 2.49 15.71
N THR A 145 -10.43 2.24 15.31
CA THR A 145 -11.34 3.25 14.74
C THR A 145 -11.55 4.44 15.65
N LYS A 146 -11.65 4.22 16.98
CA LYS A 146 -11.91 5.28 17.97
C LYS A 146 -10.65 6.01 18.42
N SER A 147 -9.51 5.35 18.39
CA SER A 147 -8.26 5.84 18.98
C SER A 147 -7.33 6.54 17.98
N ARG A 148 -7.43 6.20 16.69
CA ARG A 148 -6.57 6.77 15.63
C ARG A 148 -7.07 8.12 15.14
N LYS A 149 -6.11 8.98 14.77
CA LYS A 149 -6.40 10.27 14.13
C LYS A 149 -6.66 10.06 12.65
N TYR A 150 -7.76 10.63 12.16
CA TYR A 150 -8.06 10.69 10.74
C TYR A 150 -7.24 11.81 10.08
N THR A 151 -6.57 11.47 8.99
CA THR A 151 -5.82 12.40 8.15
C THR A 151 -6.70 12.80 6.97
N PHE A 152 -6.94 14.10 6.80
CA PHE A 152 -7.64 14.59 5.62
C PHE A 152 -6.78 14.42 4.38
N PHE A 153 -7.40 13.95 3.30
CA PHE A 153 -6.76 13.85 2.00
C PHE A 153 -7.75 14.27 0.91
N SER A 154 -7.35 15.19 0.05
CA SER A 154 -8.28 15.74 -0.95
C SER A 154 -8.65 14.67 -2.00
N PRO A 155 -9.88 14.70 -2.54
CA PRO A 155 -10.37 13.72 -3.52
C PRO A 155 -9.40 13.49 -4.69
N LYS A 156 -8.91 14.57 -5.32
CA LYS A 156 -7.92 14.50 -6.40
C LYS A 156 -6.68 13.66 -6.01
N PHE A 157 -6.17 13.84 -4.79
CA PHE A 157 -4.97 13.14 -4.33
C PHE A 157 -5.25 11.70 -3.90
N ILE A 158 -6.45 11.42 -3.40
CA ILE A 158 -6.92 10.05 -3.17
C ILE A 158 -6.88 9.25 -4.48
N PHE A 159 -7.35 9.80 -5.60
CA PHE A 159 -7.35 9.05 -6.85
C PHE A 159 -5.96 8.63 -7.31
N TYR A 160 -4.96 9.53 -7.26
CA TYR A 160 -3.59 9.16 -7.60
C TYR A 160 -2.99 8.17 -6.60
N ALA A 161 -3.12 8.46 -5.31
CA ALA A 161 -2.47 7.69 -4.26
C ALA A 161 -3.07 6.29 -4.15
N THR A 162 -4.39 6.18 -4.17
CA THR A 162 -5.07 4.88 -4.07
C THR A 162 -4.84 4.07 -5.32
N TYR A 163 -4.98 4.64 -6.55
CA TYR A 163 -4.63 3.91 -7.77
C TYR A 163 -3.23 3.29 -7.71
N LEU A 164 -2.23 4.06 -7.28
CA LEU A 164 -0.87 3.55 -7.12
C LEU A 164 -0.72 2.57 -5.95
N SER A 165 -1.49 2.73 -4.87
CA SER A 165 -1.52 1.81 -3.74
C SER A 165 -2.02 0.43 -4.17
N GLU A 166 -3.12 0.37 -4.92
CA GLU A 166 -3.67 -0.87 -5.48
C GLU A 166 -2.66 -1.54 -6.44
N LYS A 167 -2.09 -0.76 -7.38
CA LYS A 167 -1.13 -1.31 -8.35
C LYS A 167 0.18 -1.75 -7.70
N ILE A 168 0.68 -1.04 -6.68
CA ILE A 168 1.89 -1.48 -5.97
C ILE A 168 1.58 -2.68 -5.06
N GLY A 169 0.41 -2.72 -4.41
CA GLY A 169 -0.09 -3.85 -3.62
C GLY A 169 -0.13 -5.14 -4.44
N TYR A 170 -0.73 -5.08 -5.64
CA TYR A 170 -0.72 -6.18 -6.60
C TYR A 170 0.68 -6.75 -6.82
N TRP A 171 1.63 -5.88 -7.22
CA TRP A 171 2.99 -6.31 -7.57
C TRP A 171 3.77 -6.83 -6.37
N ARG A 172 3.53 -6.29 -5.17
CA ARG A 172 4.12 -6.80 -3.93
C ARG A 172 3.66 -8.23 -3.66
N TYR A 173 2.35 -8.45 -3.63
CA TYR A 173 1.77 -9.75 -3.30
C TYR A 173 2.14 -10.83 -4.32
N ILE A 174 2.01 -10.55 -5.62
CA ILE A 174 2.34 -11.55 -6.65
C ILE A 174 3.85 -11.86 -6.68
N THR A 175 4.72 -10.88 -6.42
CA THR A 175 6.17 -11.11 -6.40
C THR A 175 6.57 -12.01 -5.22
N ILE A 176 5.99 -11.79 -4.04
CA ILE A 176 6.20 -12.67 -2.87
C ILE A 176 5.66 -14.08 -3.16
N TYR A 177 4.43 -14.17 -3.70
CA TYR A 177 3.81 -15.46 -4.03
C TYR A 177 4.67 -16.28 -4.98
N ARG A 178 5.07 -15.71 -6.12
CA ARG A 178 5.87 -16.40 -7.14
C ARG A 178 7.27 -16.76 -6.65
N HIS A 179 7.85 -15.98 -5.74
CA HIS A 179 9.09 -16.36 -5.07
C HIS A 179 8.89 -17.60 -4.20
N LEU A 180 7.90 -17.59 -3.32
CA LEU A 180 7.62 -18.68 -2.38
C LEU A 180 7.01 -19.93 -3.05
N GLU A 181 6.49 -19.80 -4.26
CA GLU A 181 6.12 -20.94 -5.12
C GLU A 181 7.36 -21.71 -5.57
N LYS A 182 8.42 -21.00 -5.95
CA LYS A 182 9.71 -21.58 -6.37
C LYS A 182 10.59 -22.02 -5.20
N HIS A 183 10.43 -21.35 -4.06
CA HIS A 183 11.21 -21.56 -2.83
C HIS A 183 10.29 -21.86 -1.64
N PRO A 184 9.58 -23.01 -1.65
CA PRO A 184 8.65 -23.37 -0.59
C PRO A 184 9.30 -23.49 0.80
N GLU A 185 10.61 -23.76 0.87
CA GLU A 185 11.40 -23.81 2.10
C GLU A 185 11.42 -22.48 2.88
N HIS A 186 11.20 -21.36 2.19
CA HIS A 186 11.16 -20.03 2.79
C HIS A 186 9.74 -19.60 3.21
N ARG A 187 8.73 -20.45 3.00
CA ARG A 187 7.35 -20.16 3.37
C ARG A 187 7.13 -20.40 4.85
N VAL A 188 7.35 -19.36 5.65
CA VAL A 188 7.22 -19.45 7.12
C VAL A 188 5.79 -19.53 7.65
N TYR A 189 4.78 -19.28 6.80
CA TYR A 189 3.37 -19.35 7.18
C TYR A 189 2.43 -19.54 5.95
N PRO A 190 1.29 -20.23 6.06
CA PRO A 190 0.40 -20.54 4.92
C PRO A 190 -0.23 -19.33 4.23
N ILE A 191 -0.38 -18.18 4.91
CA ILE A 191 -1.01 -16.96 4.35
C ILE A 191 -0.46 -16.57 2.98
N PHE A 192 0.83 -16.81 2.73
CA PHE A 192 1.46 -16.45 1.47
C PHE A 192 0.87 -17.17 0.26
N LYS A 193 0.24 -18.35 0.43
CA LYS A 193 -0.47 -19.05 -0.65
C LYS A 193 -1.69 -18.29 -1.15
N PHE A 194 -2.28 -17.45 -0.31
CA PHE A 194 -3.49 -16.69 -0.63
C PHE A 194 -3.18 -15.40 -1.40
N PHE A 195 -1.89 -15.03 -1.52
CA PHE A 195 -1.48 -13.78 -2.17
C PHE A 195 -1.77 -13.75 -3.67
N GLU A 196 -1.89 -14.91 -4.34
CA GLU A 196 -2.23 -14.97 -5.77
C GLU A 196 -3.63 -14.44 -6.07
N ASN A 197 -4.63 -14.83 -5.27
CA ASN A 197 -5.99 -14.35 -5.46
C ASN A 197 -6.22 -13.01 -4.77
N TRP A 198 -5.56 -12.78 -3.62
CA TRP A 198 -5.55 -11.47 -2.98
C TRP A 198 -5.13 -10.38 -3.96
N CYS A 199 -4.02 -10.58 -4.68
CA CYS A 199 -3.58 -9.59 -5.66
C CYS A 199 -4.61 -9.37 -6.77
N GLN A 200 -5.43 -10.36 -7.14
CA GLN A 200 -6.50 -10.12 -8.12
C GLN A 200 -7.57 -9.14 -7.59
N ASP A 201 -7.86 -9.12 -6.28
CA ASP A 201 -8.73 -8.09 -5.70
C ASP A 201 -8.08 -6.71 -5.89
N GLU A 202 -6.81 -6.55 -5.52
CA GLU A 202 -6.03 -5.31 -5.72
C GLU A 202 -6.01 -4.87 -7.20
N ASN A 203 -5.92 -5.83 -8.13
CA ASN A 203 -5.92 -5.48 -9.55
C ASN A 203 -7.27 -4.86 -9.96
N ARG A 204 -8.38 -5.50 -9.57
CA ARG A 204 -9.74 -5.01 -9.85
C ARG A 204 -10.03 -3.67 -9.17
N HIS A 205 -9.56 -3.50 -7.94
CA HIS A 205 -9.60 -2.22 -7.22
C HIS A 205 -8.84 -1.14 -7.99
N GLY A 206 -7.64 -1.47 -8.48
CA GLY A 206 -6.85 -0.60 -9.34
C GLY A 206 -7.55 -0.27 -10.66
N ASP A 207 -8.32 -1.18 -11.24
CA ASP A 207 -9.06 -0.98 -12.49
C ASP A 207 -10.28 -0.04 -12.27
N PHE A 208 -10.94 -0.11 -11.11
CA PHE A 208 -11.93 0.89 -10.69
C PHE A 208 -11.32 2.30 -10.60
N PHE A 209 -10.18 2.45 -9.92
CA PHE A 209 -9.53 3.76 -9.83
C PHE A 209 -8.97 4.25 -11.18
N ALA A 210 -8.57 3.34 -12.06
CA ALA A 210 -8.22 3.67 -13.44
C ALA A 210 -9.42 4.24 -14.20
N ALA A 211 -10.59 3.59 -14.11
CA ALA A 211 -11.83 4.07 -14.71
C ALA A 211 -12.23 5.46 -14.19
N LEU A 212 -12.00 5.71 -12.89
CA LEU A 212 -12.21 7.00 -12.24
C LEU A 212 -11.25 8.08 -12.76
N LEU A 213 -9.96 7.79 -12.84
CA LEU A 213 -8.99 8.74 -13.41
C LEU A 213 -9.31 9.08 -14.87
N LYS A 214 -9.78 8.10 -15.66
CA LYS A 214 -10.22 8.31 -17.05
C LYS A 214 -11.48 9.18 -17.15
N SER A 215 -12.44 9.01 -16.23
CA SER A 215 -13.66 9.85 -16.23
C SER A 215 -13.38 11.29 -15.80
N GLN A 216 -12.22 11.55 -15.19
CA GLN A 216 -11.76 12.88 -14.79
C GLN A 216 -10.51 13.33 -15.58
N PRO A 217 -10.61 13.64 -16.89
CA PRO A 217 -9.46 14.00 -17.74
C PRO A 217 -8.56 15.12 -17.18
N GLN A 218 -9.12 16.05 -16.40
CA GLN A 218 -8.39 17.13 -15.73
C GLN A 218 -7.34 16.61 -14.72
N PHE A 219 -7.41 15.35 -14.32
CA PHE A 219 -6.43 14.71 -13.45
C PHE A 219 -5.31 14.00 -14.20
N ILE A 220 -5.34 13.89 -15.53
CA ILE A 220 -4.26 13.21 -16.28
C ILE A 220 -3.80 13.97 -17.53
N ASN A 221 -4.62 14.84 -18.13
CA ASN A 221 -4.36 15.38 -19.47
C ASN A 221 -3.70 16.76 -19.52
N ASN A 222 -3.41 17.40 -18.38
CA ASN A 222 -2.75 18.72 -18.36
C ASN A 222 -1.34 18.70 -17.76
N LYS A 223 -0.59 19.80 -17.95
CA LYS A 223 0.79 19.92 -17.47
C LYS A 223 0.90 19.80 -15.95
N GLN A 224 -0.09 20.34 -15.21
CA GLN A 224 -0.11 20.27 -13.76
C GLN A 224 -0.37 18.84 -13.27
N SER A 225 -1.29 18.10 -13.89
CA SER A 225 -1.54 16.69 -13.59
C SER A 225 -0.32 15.82 -13.89
N LYS A 226 0.45 16.11 -14.95
CA LYS A 226 1.72 15.40 -15.20
C LYS A 226 2.68 15.53 -14.02
N LEU A 227 2.80 16.72 -13.44
CA LEU A 227 3.62 16.96 -12.24
C LEU A 227 3.08 16.20 -11.02
N TRP A 228 1.75 16.17 -10.83
CA TRP A 228 1.13 15.39 -9.76
C TRP A 228 1.35 13.88 -9.93
N CYS A 229 1.14 13.33 -11.12
CA CYS A 229 1.37 11.92 -11.43
C CYS A 229 2.82 11.53 -11.10
N ARG A 230 3.80 12.36 -11.51
CA ARG A 230 5.21 12.18 -11.18
C ARG A 230 5.47 12.24 -9.68
N PHE A 231 4.87 13.20 -9.00
CA PHE A 231 5.00 13.37 -7.55
C PHE A 231 4.48 12.15 -6.80
N PHE A 232 3.31 11.63 -7.18
CA PHE A 232 2.69 10.47 -6.55
C PHE A 232 3.46 9.18 -6.84
N LEU A 233 3.91 8.97 -8.07
CA LEU A 233 4.81 7.85 -8.41
C LEU A 233 6.04 7.85 -7.51
N LEU A 234 6.74 8.99 -7.41
CA LEU A 234 7.94 9.09 -6.60
C LEU A 234 7.62 8.91 -5.11
N SER A 235 6.53 9.51 -4.63
CA SER A 235 6.13 9.44 -3.23
C SER A 235 5.81 8.00 -2.82
N VAL A 236 5.10 7.25 -3.65
CA VAL A 236 4.77 5.83 -3.39
C VAL A 236 6.02 4.97 -3.43
N PHE A 237 6.86 5.11 -4.46
CA PHE A 237 8.10 4.31 -4.57
C PHE A 237 9.08 4.60 -3.44
N ALA A 238 9.31 5.88 -3.11
CA ALA A 238 10.17 6.26 -2.01
C ALA A 238 9.63 5.77 -0.66
N THR A 239 8.32 5.93 -0.41
CA THR A 239 7.70 5.46 0.84
C THR A 239 7.85 3.95 0.99
N MET A 240 7.60 3.19 -0.07
CA MET A 240 7.77 1.75 -0.11
C MET A 240 9.23 1.36 0.17
N TYR A 241 10.16 1.90 -0.61
CA TYR A 241 11.60 1.58 -0.52
C TYR A 241 12.18 1.88 0.86
N LEU A 242 11.82 3.03 1.44
CA LEU A 242 12.25 3.40 2.78
C LEU A 242 11.64 2.51 3.86
N ASN A 243 10.44 1.99 3.63
CA ASN A 243 9.73 1.12 4.55
C ASN A 243 10.34 -0.29 4.56
N ASP A 244 10.57 -0.85 3.37
CA ASP A 244 11.06 -2.21 3.20
C ASP A 244 12.55 -2.34 3.54
N PHE A 245 13.35 -1.30 3.28
CA PHE A 245 14.74 -1.24 3.75
C PHE A 245 14.86 -1.40 5.27
N GLN A 246 13.95 -0.79 6.04
CA GLN A 246 13.90 -0.96 7.51
C GLN A 246 13.51 -2.37 7.94
N ARG A 247 12.86 -3.13 7.04
CA ARG A 247 12.30 -4.46 7.27
C ARG A 247 13.07 -5.55 6.53
N SER A 248 14.31 -5.26 6.13
CA SER A 248 15.17 -6.20 5.40
C SER A 248 15.30 -7.56 6.12
N ASP A 249 15.23 -7.60 7.44
CA ASP A 249 15.25 -8.87 8.20
C ASP A 249 14.00 -9.74 7.98
N PHE A 250 12.82 -9.15 7.76
CA PHE A 250 11.62 -9.89 7.38
C PHE A 250 11.77 -10.49 5.98
N TYR A 251 12.25 -9.71 5.02
CA TYR A 251 12.50 -10.21 3.65
C TYR A 251 13.50 -11.38 3.64
N LYS A 252 14.57 -11.31 4.45
CA LYS A 252 15.54 -12.41 4.58
C LYS A 252 14.91 -13.70 5.08
N ILE A 253 13.95 -13.62 6.01
CA ILE A 253 13.25 -14.80 6.55
C ILE A 253 12.50 -15.53 5.43
N ILE A 254 11.88 -14.78 4.52
CA ILE A 254 11.14 -15.33 3.38
C ILE A 254 12.00 -15.48 2.12
N GLY A 255 13.34 -15.54 2.25
CA GLY A 255 14.25 -15.84 1.14
C GLY A 255 14.52 -14.68 0.17
N LEU A 256 14.13 -13.45 0.52
CA LEU A 256 14.22 -12.29 -0.36
C LEU A 256 15.30 -11.29 0.08
N ASP A 257 15.98 -10.71 -0.91
CA ASP A 257 16.70 -9.44 -0.74
C ASP A 257 15.71 -8.28 -0.92
N SER A 258 15.51 -7.48 0.13
CA SER A 258 14.52 -6.40 0.12
C SER A 258 14.78 -5.38 -0.99
N ARG A 259 16.04 -5.11 -1.32
CA ARG A 259 16.40 -4.13 -2.35
C ARG A 259 16.06 -4.65 -3.75
N GLN A 260 16.43 -5.89 -4.09
CA GLN A 260 16.08 -6.49 -5.38
C GLN A 260 14.58 -6.63 -5.54
N TYR A 261 13.88 -7.02 -4.47
CA TYR A 261 12.43 -7.06 -4.42
C TYR A 261 11.81 -5.70 -4.73
N ASP A 262 12.25 -4.64 -4.03
CA ASP A 262 11.72 -3.28 -4.25
C ASP A 262 11.96 -2.78 -5.67
N MET A 263 13.16 -3.04 -6.23
CA MET A 263 13.48 -2.68 -7.61
C MET A 263 12.53 -3.34 -8.61
N GLN A 264 12.22 -4.62 -8.41
CA GLN A 264 11.28 -5.36 -9.27
C GLN A 264 9.86 -4.80 -9.15
N VAL A 265 9.38 -4.59 -7.93
CA VAL A 265 8.05 -4.03 -7.67
C VAL A 265 7.92 -2.62 -8.25
N ILE A 266 8.92 -1.76 -8.07
CA ILE A 266 8.96 -0.41 -8.64
C ILE A 266 8.90 -0.46 -10.17
N ARG A 267 9.71 -1.32 -10.81
CA ARG A 267 9.69 -1.48 -12.28
C ARG A 267 8.32 -1.84 -12.80
N LYS A 268 7.71 -2.87 -12.20
CA LYS A 268 6.40 -3.38 -12.63
C LYS A 268 5.25 -2.43 -12.33
N THR A 269 5.32 -1.72 -11.21
CA THR A 269 4.34 -0.68 -10.88
C THR A 269 4.46 0.51 -11.82
N ASN A 270 5.68 0.96 -12.13
CA ASN A 270 5.93 2.07 -13.07
C ASN A 270 5.43 1.72 -14.48
N GLU A 271 5.68 0.50 -14.94
CA GLU A 271 5.14 -0.06 -16.20
C GLU A 271 3.60 -0.04 -16.21
N SER A 272 2.97 -0.58 -15.16
CA SER A 272 1.51 -0.69 -15.08
C SER A 272 0.83 0.67 -14.95
N ALA A 273 1.39 1.57 -14.14
CA ALA A 273 0.88 2.91 -13.94
C ALA A 273 0.90 3.73 -15.24
N SER A 274 1.87 3.48 -16.13
CA SER A 274 2.01 4.16 -17.42
C SER A 274 0.82 3.94 -18.37
N ARG A 275 -0.05 2.95 -18.12
CA ARG A 275 -1.29 2.77 -18.89
C ARG A 275 -2.31 3.87 -18.65
N ILE A 276 -2.25 4.53 -17.49
CA ILE A 276 -3.21 5.57 -17.06
C ILE A 276 -2.50 6.91 -16.85
N PHE A 277 -1.35 6.90 -16.18
CA PHE A 277 -0.59 8.12 -15.94
C PHE A 277 0.11 8.54 -17.23
N PRO A 278 0.14 9.84 -17.54
CA PRO A 278 0.75 10.37 -18.76
C PRO A 278 2.29 10.30 -18.77
N VAL A 279 2.90 10.05 -17.60
CA VAL A 279 4.34 9.99 -17.42
C VAL A 279 4.72 8.83 -16.52
N ALA A 280 5.91 8.29 -16.76
CA ALA A 280 6.59 7.32 -15.92
C ALA A 280 7.90 7.91 -15.36
N LEU A 281 8.38 7.37 -14.24
CA LEU A 281 9.72 7.72 -13.75
C LEU A 281 10.80 7.02 -14.58
N ASN A 282 11.90 7.72 -14.86
CA ASN A 282 13.04 7.13 -15.55
C ASN A 282 13.92 6.35 -14.57
N ILE A 283 13.48 5.13 -14.28
CA ILE A 283 14.07 4.25 -13.26
C ILE A 283 15.31 3.49 -13.74
N ASP A 284 15.58 3.47 -15.04
CA ASP A 284 16.77 2.82 -15.62
C ASP A 284 18.02 3.69 -15.51
N LYS A 285 17.87 4.96 -15.11
CA LYS A 285 18.98 5.80 -14.70
C LYS A 285 19.66 5.19 -13.47
N PRO A 286 20.97 4.88 -13.50
CA PRO A 286 21.68 4.30 -12.36
C PRO A 286 21.51 5.11 -11.07
N GLU A 287 21.41 6.43 -11.20
CA GLU A 287 21.25 7.37 -10.11
C GLU A 287 19.91 7.20 -9.37
N PHE A 288 18.87 6.69 -10.03
CA PHE A 288 17.53 6.58 -9.43
C PHE A 288 17.55 5.69 -8.18
N PHE A 289 18.00 4.45 -8.31
CA PHE A 289 18.07 3.55 -7.15
C PHE A 289 19.18 3.93 -6.18
N GLN A 290 20.29 4.51 -6.65
CA GLN A 290 21.34 5.04 -5.77
C GLN A 290 20.82 6.15 -4.86
N TYR A 291 19.98 7.05 -5.37
CA TYR A 291 19.39 8.12 -4.57
C TYR A 291 18.36 7.58 -3.58
N LEU A 292 17.58 6.57 -3.96
CA LEU A 292 16.70 5.85 -3.04
C LEU A 292 17.48 5.13 -1.93
N ASP A 293 18.60 4.48 -2.25
CA ASP A 293 19.51 3.86 -1.28
C ASP A 293 20.02 4.86 -0.25
N ILE A 294 20.37 6.07 -0.71
CA ILE A 294 20.79 7.16 0.18
C ILE A 294 19.63 7.59 1.06
N CYS A 295 18.45 7.86 0.50
CA CYS A 295 17.27 8.22 1.29
C CYS A 295 16.93 7.15 2.34
N ALA A 296 17.02 5.86 1.99
CA ALA A 296 16.76 4.75 2.90
C ALA A 296 17.80 4.66 4.03
N SER A 297 19.08 4.81 3.69
CA SER A 297 20.19 4.82 4.65
C SER A 297 20.07 5.98 5.64
N GLU A 298 19.79 7.19 5.15
CA GLU A 298 19.57 8.38 5.96
C GLU A 298 18.32 8.24 6.86
N ASN A 299 17.24 7.67 6.33
CA ASN A 299 16.04 7.40 7.10
C ASN A 299 16.28 6.39 8.25
N ARG A 300 17.17 5.41 8.05
CA ARG A 300 17.63 4.50 9.13
C ARG A 300 18.35 5.27 10.24
N LEU A 301 19.21 6.23 9.90
CA LEU A 301 19.89 7.09 10.88
C LEU A 301 18.89 7.90 11.73
N LEU A 302 17.78 8.38 11.14
CA LEU A 302 16.72 9.05 11.90
C LEU A 302 16.10 8.15 12.99
N ILE A 303 15.97 6.85 12.71
CA ILE A 303 15.47 5.86 13.66
C ILE A 303 16.50 5.59 14.75
N GLU A 304 17.78 5.45 14.39
CA GLU A 304 18.87 5.24 15.36
C GLU A 304 18.99 6.43 16.32
N ILE A 305 18.94 7.67 15.82
CA ILE A 305 18.94 8.88 16.65
C ILE A 305 17.75 8.91 17.61
N ASN A 306 16.58 8.42 17.18
CA ASN A 306 15.41 8.32 18.06
C ASN A 306 15.65 7.37 19.25
N LYS A 307 16.44 6.31 19.05
CA LYS A 307 16.78 5.29 20.05
C LYS A 307 17.92 5.75 20.97
N LEU A 308 18.99 6.31 20.39
CA LEU A 308 20.22 6.67 21.10
C LEU A 308 20.06 7.85 22.06
N TYR A 309 19.37 8.90 21.62
CA TYR A 309 19.21 10.11 22.42
C TYR A 309 17.89 10.07 23.19
N LYS A 310 17.82 10.66 24.39
CA LYS A 310 16.56 10.87 25.12
C LYS A 310 16.06 12.31 24.98
N ASN A 311 16.97 13.28 25.05
CA ASN A 311 16.66 14.71 24.97
C ASN A 311 16.09 15.12 23.60
N LYS A 312 14.93 15.80 23.61
CA LYS A 312 14.22 16.22 22.39
C LYS A 312 15.00 17.25 21.56
N LEU A 313 15.67 18.22 22.19
CA LEU A 313 16.42 19.27 21.50
C LEU A 313 17.62 18.66 20.75
N ILE A 314 18.36 17.78 21.42
CA ILE A 314 19.49 17.06 20.82
C ILE A 314 19.01 16.22 19.63
N LYS A 315 17.88 15.51 19.77
CA LYS A 315 17.26 14.78 18.64
C LYS A 315 16.98 15.69 17.46
N SER A 316 16.33 16.83 17.69
CA SER A 316 15.98 17.76 16.62
C SER A 316 17.22 18.27 15.88
N ILE A 317 18.24 18.73 16.63
CA ILE A 317 19.50 19.23 16.04
C ILE A 317 20.18 18.15 15.20
N LYS A 318 20.26 16.91 15.69
CA LYS A 318 20.90 15.80 14.96
C LYS A 318 20.10 15.35 13.74
N LYS A 319 18.78 15.50 13.73
CA LYS A 319 17.91 15.09 12.62
C LYS A 319 17.81 16.10 11.48
N ILE A 320 17.93 17.40 11.78
CA ILE A 320 17.85 18.46 10.75
C ILE A 320 18.75 18.18 9.54
N PRO A 321 20.06 17.91 9.68
CA PRO A 321 20.93 17.65 8.51
C PRO A 321 20.49 16.42 7.71
N ILE A 322 19.96 15.39 8.40
CA ILE A 322 19.48 14.17 7.75
C ILE A 322 18.20 14.45 6.96
N TYR A 323 17.24 15.21 7.52
CA TYR A 323 16.04 15.62 6.78
C TYR A 323 16.38 16.48 5.56
N ILE A 324 17.34 17.40 5.69
CA ILE A 324 17.85 18.18 4.56
C ILE A 324 18.40 17.24 3.48
N LYS A 325 19.23 16.26 3.85
CA LYS A 325 19.83 15.31 2.91
C LYS A 325 18.76 14.46 2.21
N ILE A 326 17.81 13.88 2.95
CA ILE A 326 16.68 13.13 2.35
C ILE A 326 15.91 14.01 1.37
N THR A 327 15.60 15.25 1.77
CA THR A 327 14.85 16.19 0.92
C THR A 327 15.62 16.53 -0.35
N GLN A 328 16.93 16.77 -0.27
CA GLN A 328 17.80 17.03 -1.42
C GLN A 328 17.77 15.86 -2.41
N TYR A 329 17.86 14.61 -1.94
CA TYR A 329 17.84 13.44 -2.83
C TYR A 329 16.44 13.15 -3.40
N LEU A 330 15.36 13.39 -2.65
CA LEU A 330 14.00 13.34 -3.19
C LEU A 330 13.77 14.40 -4.27
N ILE A 331 14.32 15.61 -4.10
CA ILE A 331 14.29 16.65 -5.15
C ILE A 331 15.09 16.19 -6.37
N LYS A 332 16.30 15.64 -6.19
CA LYS A 332 17.10 15.10 -7.31
C LYS A 332 16.34 14.01 -8.07
N LEU A 333 15.71 13.06 -7.36
CA LEU A 333 14.83 12.04 -7.95
C LEU A 333 13.68 12.67 -8.73
N TYR A 334 13.00 13.66 -8.15
CA TYR A 334 11.93 14.41 -8.81
C TYR A 334 12.44 15.29 -9.95
N LEU A 335 13.74 15.49 -10.15
CA LEU A 335 14.29 16.26 -11.26
C LEU A 335 14.82 15.38 -12.40
N ILE A 336 15.06 14.08 -12.17
CA ILE A 336 15.42 13.12 -13.24
C ILE A 336 14.35 13.14 -14.34
N PRO A 337 14.66 13.52 -15.59
CA PRO A 337 13.67 13.68 -16.66
C PRO A 337 12.76 12.46 -16.78
N PRO A 338 11.42 12.63 -16.69
CA PRO A 338 10.48 11.53 -16.78
C PRO A 338 10.40 11.00 -18.22
N ILE A 339 9.80 9.83 -18.38
CA ILE A 339 9.51 9.23 -19.68
C ILE A 339 8.02 9.47 -19.99
N GLU A 340 7.70 9.90 -21.20
CA GLU A 340 6.31 9.96 -21.65
C GLU A 340 5.76 8.54 -21.80
N SER A 341 4.59 8.27 -21.22
CA SER A 341 4.06 6.90 -21.16
C SER A 341 3.81 6.28 -22.53
N SER A 342 3.51 7.09 -23.55
CA SER A 342 3.38 6.63 -24.94
C SER A 342 4.64 5.94 -25.46
N ASN A 343 5.83 6.35 -24.99
CA ASN A 343 7.10 5.74 -25.42
C ASN A 343 7.33 4.37 -24.78
N LEU A 344 6.76 4.11 -23.60
CA LEU A 344 6.84 2.83 -22.89
C LEU A 344 5.84 1.81 -23.44
N ILE A 345 4.65 2.25 -23.82
CA ILE A 345 3.62 1.34 -24.36
C ILE A 345 4.04 0.81 -25.75
N ASN A 346 4.75 1.62 -26.54
CA ASN A 346 5.22 1.24 -27.87
C ASN A 346 6.37 0.23 -27.87
N THR A 347 7.06 0.03 -26.74
CA THR A 347 8.14 -0.97 -26.59
C THR A 347 7.65 -2.34 -26.09
N VAL A 348 6.39 -2.46 -25.69
CA VAL A 348 5.78 -3.71 -25.17
C VAL A 348 4.83 -4.35 -26.20
N LYS A 349 5.20 -4.31 -27.49
CA LYS A 349 4.49 -5.04 -28.55
C LYS A 349 5.04 -6.44 -28.74
#